data_AF-A0A6P5LRA6-F1
#
_entry.id   AF-A0A6P5LRA6-F1
#
_cell.length_a   1.000
_cell.length_b   1.000
_cell.length_c   1.000
_cell.angle_alpha   90.00
_cell.angle_beta   90.00
_cell.angle_gamma   90.00
#
_symmetry.space_group_name_H-M   'P 1'
#
loop_
_entity.id
_entity.type
_entity.pdbx_description
1 polymer ?
#
loop_
_entity_poly.entity_id
_entity_poly.type
_entity_poly.pdbx_seq_one_letter_code
_entity_poly.pdbx_strand_id
1 'polypeptide(L)'
;MHRGHVVSQGPLSLAHVWQQPPRLLIVDAACPSWARVCSNLCEALQNFFSLACSLEGPTRVPLFSMYVVQSRHECILPFVQVKGNFVRLQACISELRLVPREGICQQKSCLNLAVQDGLQQFKQHSRHTMVSAAPSSPSVEITVLTCQPGKDIVKQLEGELQNTDMVSLRRLQVTEISKGDGPESVDSLWPSEAPAEELSTEECSILGTDIELQVIENDTVSIESFFKAWLQDSGTDQEHLHLLLPSRCFSSFSSARSEPMCLKCDLQERLLNPALLPGTAESPGGDFSYQMAPQSAASRYRLRVIKALESSGVCESVTYGLPFIIRPTSCWQLDWDELETNQQRFHALCHSLQRNNLCLRYRATTVTLITTLGR
;
A
#
# COMPACT_ATOMS: atom_id res chain seq x y z
N MET A 1 -37.53 3.99 -42.14
CA MET A 1 -37.48 3.64 -40.72
C MET A 1 -36.30 2.72 -40.47
N HIS A 2 -35.17 3.23 -40.01
CA HIS A 2 -34.12 2.43 -39.35
C HIS A 2 -33.49 3.30 -38.26
N ARG A 3 -33.85 3.02 -37.01
CA ARG A 3 -33.24 3.62 -35.81
C ARG A 3 -31.95 2.86 -35.55
N GLY A 4 -30.82 3.48 -35.84
CA GLY A 4 -29.51 3.02 -35.37
C GLY A 4 -29.37 3.33 -33.88
N HIS A 5 -29.16 2.28 -33.09
CA HIS A 5 -28.92 2.36 -31.65
C HIS A 5 -27.47 2.82 -31.42
N VAL A 6 -27.27 4.10 -31.09
CA VAL A 6 -25.96 4.60 -30.65
C VAL A 6 -25.81 4.20 -29.18
N VAL A 7 -24.98 3.20 -28.92
CA VAL A 7 -24.50 2.90 -27.57
C VAL A 7 -23.58 4.06 -27.17
N SER A 8 -24.02 4.91 -26.23
CA SER A 8 -23.16 5.91 -25.63
C SER A 8 -22.15 5.19 -24.72
N GLN A 9 -20.94 4.98 -25.21
CA GLN A 9 -19.81 4.69 -24.34
C GLN A 9 -19.49 5.99 -23.57
N GLY A 10 -19.94 6.05 -22.32
CA GLY A 10 -19.45 7.05 -21.38
C GLY A 10 -17.95 6.84 -21.12
N PRO A 11 -17.19 7.90 -20.80
CA PRO A 11 -15.78 7.76 -20.49
C PRO A 11 -15.62 6.91 -19.22
N LEU A 12 -15.01 5.72 -19.36
CA LEU A 12 -14.50 4.97 -18.21
C LEU A 12 -13.37 5.81 -17.59
N SER A 13 -13.62 6.32 -16.40
CA SER A 13 -12.62 7.08 -15.64
C SER A 13 -11.46 6.16 -15.23
N LEU A 14 -10.26 6.75 -15.08
CA LEU A 14 -9.07 6.16 -14.44
C LEU A 14 -9.33 5.53 -13.06
N ALA A 15 -10.54 5.66 -12.51
CA ALA A 15 -10.98 5.11 -11.24
C ALA A 15 -10.88 3.58 -11.13
N HIS A 16 -10.88 2.83 -12.25
CA HIS A 16 -10.79 1.36 -12.21
C HIS A 16 -9.35 0.82 -12.12
N VAL A 17 -8.33 1.62 -12.44
CA VAL A 17 -6.94 1.12 -12.51
C VAL A 17 -6.27 1.12 -11.12
N TRP A 18 -6.89 1.74 -10.11
CA TRP A 18 -6.26 2.06 -8.82
C TRP A 18 -7.20 1.69 -7.67
N GLN A 19 -7.51 0.40 -7.52
CA GLN A 19 -8.33 -0.08 -6.41
C GLN A 19 -7.47 -0.16 -5.14
N GLN A 20 -7.44 0.94 -4.41
CA GLN A 20 -6.90 0.96 -3.05
C GLN A 20 -7.90 0.29 -2.10
N PRO A 21 -7.45 -0.60 -1.21
CA PRO A 21 -8.36 -1.25 -0.27
C PRO A 21 -8.84 -0.26 0.80
N PRO A 22 -10.07 -0.44 1.29
CA PRO A 22 -10.54 0.12 2.56
C PRO A 22 -9.52 -0.10 3.68
N ARG A 23 -9.35 0.91 4.54
CA ARG A 23 -8.40 0.91 5.66
C ARG A 23 -9.13 0.90 7.00
N LEU A 24 -8.72 0.02 7.91
CA LEU A 24 -9.17 0.00 9.29
C LEU A 24 -7.96 0.26 10.20
N LEU A 25 -8.03 1.29 11.03
CA LEU A 25 -7.01 1.57 12.05
C LEU A 25 -7.51 1.15 13.43
N ILE A 26 -6.77 0.30 14.13
CA ILE A 26 -7.02 -0.08 15.51
C ILE A 26 -5.91 0.52 16.35
N VAL A 27 -6.25 1.40 17.29
CA VAL A 27 -5.28 2.09 18.14
C VAL A 27 -5.31 1.48 19.54
N ASP A 28 -4.21 0.88 19.95
CA ASP A 28 -3.99 0.42 21.32
C ASP A 28 -3.63 1.61 22.22
N ALA A 29 -4.61 2.06 22.99
CA ALA A 29 -4.50 3.14 23.95
C ALA A 29 -4.33 2.64 25.40
N ALA A 30 -4.06 1.35 25.61
CA ALA A 30 -3.83 0.76 26.94
C ALA A 30 -2.41 1.00 27.48
N CYS A 31 -1.53 1.62 26.70
CA CYS A 31 -0.12 1.78 27.05
C CYS A 31 0.16 3.04 27.91
N PRO A 32 1.07 2.96 28.90
CA PRO A 32 1.48 4.13 29.70
C PRO A 32 2.01 5.33 28.89
N SER A 33 2.59 5.10 27.71
CA SER A 33 3.09 6.16 26.83
C SER A 33 2.01 6.79 25.93
N TRP A 34 0.73 6.37 26.06
CA TRP A 34 -0.37 6.84 25.23
C TRP A 34 -0.47 8.36 25.18
N ALA A 35 -0.27 9.06 26.31
CA ALA A 35 -0.35 10.51 26.35
C ALA A 35 0.64 11.21 25.38
N ARG A 36 1.85 10.66 25.24
CA ARG A 36 2.89 11.20 24.34
C ARG A 36 2.58 10.84 22.89
N VAL A 37 2.14 9.61 22.66
CA VAL A 37 1.85 9.06 21.34
C VAL A 37 0.58 9.66 20.73
N CYS A 38 -0.47 9.85 21.53
CA CYS A 38 -1.75 10.39 21.11
C CYS A 38 -1.60 11.77 20.45
N SER A 39 -0.75 12.65 21.02
CA SER A 39 -0.51 13.98 20.43
C SER A 39 0.08 13.87 19.02
N ASN A 40 1.19 13.14 18.88
CA ASN A 40 1.88 12.96 17.60
C ASN A 40 1.00 12.23 16.57
N LEU A 41 0.28 11.20 17.02
CA LEU A 41 -0.66 10.45 16.20
C LEU A 41 -1.81 11.33 15.70
N CYS A 42 -2.43 12.13 16.56
CA CYS A 42 -3.53 13.00 16.18
C CYS A 42 -3.08 14.10 15.21
N GLU A 43 -1.87 14.64 15.38
CA GLU A 43 -1.28 15.60 14.45
C GLU A 43 -0.99 14.95 13.09
N ALA A 44 -0.35 13.78 13.09
CA ALA A 44 -0.05 13.03 11.87
C ALA A 44 -1.32 12.63 11.09
N LEU A 45 -2.36 12.15 11.79
CA LEU A 45 -3.66 11.83 11.19
C LEU A 45 -4.35 13.08 10.63
N GLN A 46 -4.28 14.21 11.32
CA GLN A 46 -4.83 15.48 10.85
C GLN A 46 -4.14 15.91 9.54
N ASN A 47 -2.80 15.86 9.51
CA ASN A 47 -2.01 16.19 8.32
C ASN A 47 -2.36 15.24 7.17
N PHE A 48 -2.36 13.94 7.44
CA PHE A 48 -2.71 12.91 6.46
C PHE A 48 -4.12 13.10 5.88
N PHE A 49 -5.16 13.26 6.70
CA PHE A 49 -6.52 13.43 6.20
C PHE A 49 -6.72 14.76 5.50
N SER A 50 -6.02 15.82 5.90
CA SER A 50 -6.08 17.11 5.19
C SER A 50 -5.60 16.95 3.75
N LEU A 51 -4.54 16.18 3.54
CA LEU A 51 -4.04 15.83 2.22
C LEU A 51 -4.99 14.86 1.51
N ALA A 52 -5.29 13.70 2.11
CA ALA A 52 -6.08 12.63 1.50
C ALA A 52 -7.49 13.07 1.07
N CYS A 53 -8.13 13.97 1.84
CA CYS A 53 -9.44 14.53 1.49
C CYS A 53 -9.38 15.56 0.36
N SER A 54 -8.24 16.24 0.21
CA SER A 54 -8.08 17.36 -0.73
C SER A 54 -7.43 16.96 -2.05
N LEU A 55 -6.92 15.72 -2.16
CA LEU A 55 -6.38 15.20 -3.42
C LEU A 55 -7.46 15.17 -4.51
N GLU A 56 -7.14 15.80 -5.64
CA GLU A 56 -7.93 15.73 -6.86
C GLU A 56 -7.83 14.33 -7.49
N GLY A 57 -8.78 13.98 -8.36
CA GLY A 57 -8.84 12.65 -8.99
C GLY A 57 -9.49 11.54 -8.13
N PRO A 58 -9.27 10.26 -8.48
CA PRO A 58 -9.79 9.11 -7.73
C PRO A 58 -9.27 9.08 -6.29
N THR A 59 -10.12 8.65 -5.36
CA THR A 59 -9.72 8.53 -3.95
C THR A 59 -8.63 7.47 -3.77
N ARG A 60 -7.56 7.82 -3.06
CA ARG A 60 -6.47 6.89 -2.72
C ARG A 60 -6.75 6.09 -1.46
N VAL A 61 -7.70 6.50 -0.63
CA VAL A 61 -8.19 5.71 0.50
C VAL A 61 -9.70 5.78 0.46
N PRO A 62 -10.39 4.80 -0.17
CA PRO A 62 -11.80 4.96 -0.48
C PRO A 62 -12.68 4.98 0.78
N LEU A 63 -12.33 4.14 1.76
CA LEU A 63 -13.05 4.01 3.02
C LEU A 63 -12.04 3.95 4.16
N PHE A 64 -12.40 4.56 5.29
CA PHE A 64 -11.62 4.52 6.52
C PHE A 64 -12.53 4.25 7.73
N SER A 65 -12.06 3.45 8.67
CA SER A 65 -12.68 3.21 9.97
C SER A 65 -11.61 3.20 11.06
N MET A 66 -11.98 3.60 12.28
CA MET A 66 -11.08 3.65 13.42
C MET A 66 -11.70 3.07 14.69
N TYR A 67 -10.94 2.20 15.34
CA TYR A 67 -11.21 1.61 16.64
C TYR A 67 -10.14 2.02 17.64
N VAL A 68 -10.53 2.11 18.90
CA VAL A 68 -9.62 2.28 20.03
C VAL A 68 -9.79 1.11 20.98
N VAL A 69 -8.68 0.60 21.49
CA VAL A 69 -8.64 -0.50 22.43
C VAL A 69 -7.95 -0.06 23.71
N GLN A 70 -8.66 -0.22 24.83
CA GLN A 70 -8.16 -0.05 26.20
C GLN A 70 -8.55 -1.28 27.02
N SER A 71 -9.40 -1.11 28.04
CA SER A 71 -10.08 -2.22 28.73
C SER A 71 -11.18 -2.86 27.88
N ARG A 72 -11.67 -2.13 26.87
CA ARG A 72 -12.68 -2.55 25.89
C ARG A 72 -12.25 -2.10 24.50
N HIS A 73 -12.86 -2.66 23.46
CA HIS A 73 -12.76 -2.14 22.11
C HIS A 73 -13.95 -1.22 21.83
N GLU A 74 -13.68 -0.05 21.27
CA GLU A 74 -14.70 0.94 20.92
C GLU A 74 -14.50 1.42 19.49
N CYS A 75 -15.57 1.39 18.70
CA CYS A 75 -15.59 1.94 17.35
C CYS A 75 -15.84 3.45 17.40
N ILE A 76 -14.78 4.27 17.28
CA ILE A 76 -14.92 5.74 17.27
C ILE A 76 -15.39 6.23 15.89
N LEU A 77 -15.05 5.50 14.82
CA LEU A 77 -15.49 5.82 13.47
C LEU A 77 -15.81 4.57 12.67
N PRO A 78 -17.10 4.32 12.35
CA PRO A 78 -17.44 3.26 11.40
C PRO A 78 -16.94 3.61 9.99
N PHE A 79 -16.90 2.65 9.07
CA PHE A 79 -16.47 2.91 7.70
C PHE A 79 -17.19 4.12 7.06
N VAL A 80 -16.38 5.12 6.70
CA VAL A 80 -16.81 6.33 5.97
C VAL A 80 -15.92 6.57 4.77
N GLN A 81 -16.46 7.23 3.76
CA GLN A 81 -15.65 7.68 2.63
C GLN A 81 -14.66 8.74 3.08
N VAL A 82 -13.38 8.63 2.73
CA VAL A 82 -12.41 9.65 3.13
C VAL A 82 -12.66 10.95 2.37
N LYS A 83 -12.81 10.86 1.04
CA LYS A 83 -13.06 12.02 0.20
C LYS A 83 -14.39 12.69 0.58
N GLY A 84 -14.34 13.99 0.88
CA GLY A 84 -15.51 14.79 1.23
C GLY A 84 -15.98 14.69 2.69
N ASN A 85 -15.36 13.88 3.55
CA ASN A 85 -15.77 13.72 4.97
C ASN A 85 -14.73 14.23 5.98
N PHE A 86 -13.91 15.22 5.60
CA PHE A 86 -12.86 15.75 6.47
C PHE A 86 -13.37 16.19 7.85
N VAL A 87 -14.55 16.83 7.92
CA VAL A 87 -15.15 17.27 9.20
C VAL A 87 -15.40 16.08 10.13
N ARG A 88 -15.90 14.95 9.59
CA ARG A 88 -16.16 13.74 10.38
C ARG A 88 -14.88 13.04 10.82
N LEU A 89 -13.87 13.03 9.96
CA LEU A 89 -12.54 12.50 10.28
C LEU A 89 -11.85 13.35 11.37
N GLN A 90 -11.98 14.68 11.29
CA GLN A 90 -11.46 15.61 12.29
C GLN A 90 -12.19 15.47 13.64
N ALA A 91 -13.51 15.28 13.63
CA ALA A 91 -14.27 14.98 14.84
C ALA A 91 -13.77 13.68 15.49
N CYS A 92 -13.53 12.65 14.69
CA CYS A 92 -12.96 11.39 15.16
C CYS A 92 -11.55 11.54 15.77
N ILE A 93 -10.68 12.36 15.17
CA ILE A 93 -9.38 12.71 15.77
C ILE A 93 -9.58 13.44 17.11
N SER A 94 -10.59 14.30 17.20
CA SER A 94 -10.89 15.02 18.45
C SER A 94 -11.36 14.06 19.55
N GLU A 95 -12.21 13.09 19.23
CA GLU A 95 -12.58 12.00 20.15
C GLU A 95 -11.37 11.17 20.58
N LEU A 96 -10.46 10.85 19.64
CA LEU A 96 -9.22 10.13 19.96
C LEU A 96 -8.35 10.89 20.99
N ARG A 97 -8.33 12.23 20.94
CA ARG A 97 -7.63 13.06 21.94
C ARG A 97 -8.28 13.03 23.32
N LEU A 98 -9.58 12.75 23.38
CA LEU A 98 -10.34 12.68 24.63
C LEU A 98 -10.25 11.30 25.31
N VAL A 99 -9.74 10.28 24.59
CA VAL A 99 -9.54 8.94 25.13
C VAL A 99 -8.75 9.02 26.44
N PRO A 100 -9.31 8.53 27.56
CA PRO A 100 -8.72 8.67 28.88
C PRO A 100 -7.31 8.12 28.95
N ARG A 101 -6.45 8.79 29.73
CA ARG A 101 -5.09 8.32 30.06
C ARG A 101 -5.15 7.28 31.17
N GLU A 102 -6.00 6.27 31.03
CA GLU A 102 -6.24 5.29 32.07
C GLU A 102 -5.03 4.38 32.27
N GLY A 103 -4.79 4.07 33.55
CA GLY A 103 -3.62 3.33 34.01
C GLY A 103 -3.59 1.89 33.53
N ILE A 104 -2.44 1.25 33.80
CA ILE A 104 -2.08 -0.13 33.44
C ILE A 104 -3.29 -1.07 33.55
N CYS A 105 -3.87 -1.43 32.41
CA CYS A 105 -4.92 -2.42 32.36
C CYS A 105 -4.27 -3.80 32.48
N GLN A 106 -4.45 -4.49 33.61
CA GLN A 106 -4.01 -5.90 33.78
C GLN A 106 -4.90 -6.90 33.00
N GLN A 107 -5.78 -6.41 32.14
CA GLN A 107 -6.77 -7.21 31.42
C GLN A 107 -6.22 -7.59 30.04
N LYS A 108 -6.60 -8.78 29.55
CA LYS A 108 -6.20 -9.26 28.22
C LYS A 108 -6.61 -8.24 27.16
N SER A 109 -5.69 -7.92 26.23
CA SER A 109 -5.95 -6.92 25.19
C SER A 109 -7.12 -7.37 24.31
N CYS A 110 -8.07 -6.47 24.03
CA CYS A 110 -9.24 -6.75 23.19
C CYS A 110 -8.96 -6.54 21.69
N LEU A 111 -7.69 -6.66 21.27
CA LEU A 111 -7.27 -6.37 19.91
C LEU A 111 -7.89 -7.33 18.90
N ASN A 112 -7.93 -8.62 19.22
CA ASN A 112 -8.59 -9.64 18.41
C ASN A 112 -10.10 -9.34 18.19
N LEU A 113 -10.79 -8.88 19.25
CA LEU A 113 -12.20 -8.51 19.17
C LEU A 113 -12.41 -7.28 18.28
N ALA A 114 -11.52 -6.28 18.36
CA ALA A 114 -11.57 -5.12 17.47
C ALA A 114 -11.36 -5.51 16.00
N VAL A 115 -10.43 -6.43 15.73
CA VAL A 115 -10.21 -6.99 14.37
C VAL A 115 -11.47 -7.70 13.88
N GLN A 116 -12.06 -8.57 14.72
CA GLN A 116 -13.29 -9.31 14.37
C GLN A 116 -14.47 -8.37 14.11
N ASP A 117 -14.71 -7.40 14.99
CA ASP A 117 -15.81 -6.45 14.85
C ASP A 117 -15.62 -5.57 13.61
N GLY A 118 -14.40 -5.08 13.36
CA GLY A 118 -14.08 -4.33 12.14
C GLY A 118 -14.31 -5.13 10.86
N LEU A 119 -13.95 -6.42 10.82
CA LEU A 119 -14.24 -7.31 9.70
C LEU A 119 -15.75 -7.53 9.52
N GLN A 120 -16.50 -7.69 10.60
CA GLN A 120 -17.96 -7.82 10.55
C GLN A 120 -18.63 -6.53 10.05
N GLN A 121 -18.19 -5.38 10.55
CA GLN A 121 -18.66 -4.07 10.11
C GLN A 121 -18.38 -3.87 8.61
N PHE A 122 -17.20 -4.26 8.13
CA PHE A 122 -16.88 -4.20 6.70
C PHE A 122 -17.77 -5.12 5.86
N LYS A 123 -18.01 -6.37 6.30
CA LYS A 123 -18.94 -7.30 5.64
C LYS A 123 -20.36 -6.74 5.57
N GLN A 124 -20.82 -6.05 6.60
CA GLN A 124 -22.13 -5.39 6.59
C GLN A 124 -22.15 -4.18 5.65
N HIS A 125 -21.14 -3.31 5.75
CA HIS A 125 -21.02 -2.11 4.92
C HIS A 125 -20.98 -2.45 3.42
N SER A 126 -20.15 -3.42 3.04
CA SER A 126 -20.02 -3.89 1.65
C SER A 126 -21.35 -4.44 1.10
N ARG A 127 -22.11 -5.21 1.88
CA ARG A 127 -23.43 -5.71 1.48
C ARG A 127 -24.44 -4.61 1.20
N HIS A 128 -24.43 -3.52 1.98
CA HIS A 128 -25.36 -2.40 1.80
C HIS A 128 -24.98 -1.48 0.63
N THR A 129 -23.69 -1.28 0.38
CA THR A 129 -23.19 -0.37 -0.67
C THR A 129 -23.15 -1.03 -2.07
N MET A 130 -22.98 -2.35 -2.16
CA MET A 130 -22.85 -3.08 -3.45
C MET A 130 -24.17 -3.28 -4.24
N VAL A 131 -25.31 -2.78 -3.76
CA VAL A 131 -26.59 -2.85 -4.51
C VAL A 131 -26.63 -1.85 -5.68
N SER A 132 -25.74 -0.85 -5.74
CA SER A 132 -25.81 0.24 -6.73
C SER A 132 -24.54 0.51 -7.55
N ALA A 133 -23.41 -0.15 -7.30
CA ALA A 133 -22.18 0.05 -8.07
C ALA A 133 -21.32 -1.23 -8.11
N ALA A 134 -20.59 -1.42 -9.21
CA ALA A 134 -19.68 -2.55 -9.44
C ALA A 134 -18.66 -2.70 -8.28
N PRO A 135 -18.22 -3.94 -7.95
CA PRO A 135 -17.48 -4.21 -6.72
C PRO A 135 -16.12 -3.49 -6.71
N SER A 136 -16.01 -2.46 -5.88
CA SER A 136 -14.72 -2.02 -5.34
C SER A 136 -14.25 -3.11 -4.35
N SER A 137 -13.08 -3.69 -4.59
CA SER A 137 -12.30 -4.60 -3.71
C SER A 137 -13.08 -5.31 -2.58
N PRO A 138 -13.25 -6.65 -2.60
CA PRO A 138 -13.98 -7.40 -1.57
C PRO A 138 -13.22 -7.52 -0.24
N SER A 139 -12.10 -6.80 -0.09
CA SER A 139 -11.15 -6.99 0.99
C SER A 139 -10.76 -5.69 1.69
N VAL A 140 -10.34 -5.77 2.94
CA VAL A 140 -9.91 -4.65 3.80
C VAL A 140 -8.47 -4.87 4.29
N GLU A 141 -7.72 -3.79 4.46
CA GLU A 141 -6.43 -3.81 5.16
C GLU A 141 -6.58 -3.23 6.57
N ILE A 142 -6.09 -3.95 7.57
CA ILE A 142 -6.17 -3.60 8.98
C ILE A 142 -4.77 -3.28 9.50
N THR A 143 -4.64 -2.14 10.18
CA THR A 143 -3.43 -1.72 10.89
C THR A 143 -3.72 -1.64 12.38
N VAL A 144 -2.97 -2.36 13.20
CA VAL A 144 -2.97 -2.29 14.66
C VAL A 144 -1.77 -1.44 15.08
N LEU A 145 -2.03 -0.27 15.65
CA LEU A 145 -1.01 0.65 16.14
C LEU A 145 -0.89 0.51 17.65
N THR A 146 0.31 0.14 18.12
CA THR A 146 0.56 -0.18 19.54
C THR A 146 1.89 0.39 20.03
N CYS A 147 1.99 0.57 21.33
CA CYS A 147 3.23 0.94 22.03
C CYS A 147 3.78 -0.22 22.87
N GLN A 148 3.15 -1.39 22.77
CA GLN A 148 3.63 -2.65 23.35
C GLN A 148 4.63 -3.30 22.39
N PRO A 149 5.49 -4.21 22.87
CA PRO A 149 6.40 -4.95 21.98
C PRO A 149 5.60 -5.65 20.88
N GLY A 150 5.83 -5.27 19.63
CA GLY A 150 5.00 -5.70 18.50
C GLY A 150 5.07 -7.20 18.28
N LYS A 151 6.22 -7.84 18.60
CA LYS A 151 6.38 -9.30 18.56
C LYS A 151 5.39 -10.03 19.49
N ASP A 152 5.09 -9.47 20.65
CA ASP A 152 4.15 -10.07 21.61
C ASP A 152 2.71 -9.93 21.12
N ILE A 153 2.38 -8.77 20.53
CA ILE A 153 1.07 -8.51 19.92
C ILE A 153 0.83 -9.39 18.70
N VAL A 154 1.84 -9.60 17.85
CA VAL A 154 1.77 -10.53 16.71
C VAL A 154 1.46 -11.94 17.21
N LYS A 155 2.25 -12.46 18.15
CA LYS A 155 2.00 -13.80 18.75
C LYS A 155 0.61 -13.92 19.38
N GLN A 156 0.16 -12.86 20.06
CA GLN A 156 -1.19 -12.82 20.64
C GLN A 156 -2.26 -12.92 19.55
N LEU A 157 -2.17 -12.10 18.50
CA LEU A 157 -3.13 -12.07 17.41
C LEU A 157 -3.12 -13.37 16.60
N GLU A 158 -1.97 -13.97 16.34
CA GLU A 158 -1.87 -15.27 15.67
C GLU A 158 -2.60 -16.37 16.46
N GLY A 159 -2.38 -16.43 17.78
CA GLY A 159 -3.07 -17.38 18.65
C GLY A 159 -4.58 -17.15 18.74
N GLU A 160 -5.00 -15.89 18.85
CA GLU A 160 -6.41 -15.54 19.08
C GLU A 160 -7.25 -15.50 17.79
N LEU A 161 -6.64 -15.28 16.63
CA LEU A 161 -7.34 -15.21 15.34
C LEU A 161 -7.35 -16.53 14.58
N GLN A 162 -6.69 -17.59 15.08
CA GLN A 162 -6.57 -18.89 14.39
C GLN A 162 -7.91 -19.50 13.94
N ASN A 163 -9.00 -19.25 14.66
CA ASN A 163 -10.33 -19.80 14.36
C ASN A 163 -11.31 -18.75 13.78
N THR A 164 -10.80 -17.60 13.32
CA THR A 164 -11.62 -16.48 12.84
C THR A 164 -11.78 -16.53 11.33
N ASP A 165 -12.97 -16.22 10.82
CA ASP A 165 -13.23 -16.06 9.38
C ASP A 165 -12.63 -14.73 8.86
N MET A 166 -11.43 -14.82 8.31
CA MET A 166 -10.66 -13.71 7.75
C MET A 166 -10.76 -13.59 6.22
N VAL A 167 -11.79 -14.14 5.57
CA VAL A 167 -11.91 -14.16 4.09
C VAL A 167 -11.86 -12.76 3.44
N SER A 168 -12.33 -11.73 4.15
CA SER A 168 -12.30 -10.33 3.67
C SER A 168 -11.03 -9.57 4.08
N LEU A 169 -10.10 -10.20 4.79
CA LEU A 169 -8.86 -9.56 5.22
C LEU A 169 -7.80 -9.72 4.13
N ARG A 170 -7.35 -8.61 3.55
CA ARG A 170 -6.21 -8.63 2.61
C ARG A 170 -4.88 -8.63 3.33
N ARG A 171 -4.77 -7.84 4.40
CA ARG A 171 -3.53 -7.63 5.14
C ARG A 171 -3.85 -7.22 6.58
N LEU A 172 -3.10 -7.79 7.52
CA LEU A 172 -3.08 -7.36 8.91
C LEU A 172 -1.66 -6.94 9.26
N GLN A 173 -1.49 -5.68 9.61
CA GLN A 173 -0.21 -5.09 9.97
C GLN A 173 -0.22 -4.64 11.43
N VAL A 174 0.80 -5.01 12.20
CA VAL A 174 1.07 -4.48 13.54
C VAL A 174 2.18 -3.43 13.41
N THR A 175 1.87 -2.21 13.83
CA THR A 175 2.80 -1.08 13.84
C THR A 175 3.14 -0.72 15.28
N GLU A 176 4.36 -1.04 15.70
CA GLU A 176 4.92 -0.66 16.99
C GLU A 176 5.46 0.78 16.92
N ILE A 177 5.01 1.63 17.85
CA ILE A 177 5.57 2.95 18.06
C ILE A 177 6.66 2.85 19.12
N SER A 178 7.89 3.12 18.70
CA SER A 178 9.05 3.06 19.58
C SER A 178 8.91 4.09 20.71
N LYS A 179 9.24 3.67 21.92
CA LYS A 179 9.31 4.56 23.08
C LYS A 179 10.63 5.33 22.96
N GLY A 180 10.66 6.37 22.14
CA GLY A 180 11.89 7.11 21.87
C GLY A 180 12.68 7.41 23.15
N ASP A 181 13.98 7.09 23.14
CA ASP A 181 14.89 7.21 24.27
C ASP A 181 14.87 8.64 24.83
N GLY A 182 14.13 8.83 25.92
CA GLY A 182 14.37 9.94 26.85
C GLY A 182 15.57 9.59 27.73
N PRO A 183 16.27 10.58 28.31
CA PRO A 183 17.51 10.33 29.02
C PRO A 183 17.24 9.30 30.11
N GLU A 184 18.07 8.25 30.11
CA GLU A 184 18.06 7.20 31.12
C GLU A 184 17.85 7.85 32.49
N SER A 185 16.75 7.50 33.15
CA SER A 185 16.67 7.68 34.59
C SER A 185 17.78 6.80 35.16
N VAL A 186 18.88 7.45 35.54
CA VAL A 186 20.01 6.89 36.27
C VAL A 186 19.49 6.33 37.59
N ASP A 187 18.99 5.11 37.58
CA ASP A 187 19.12 4.14 38.67
C ASP A 187 18.50 2.81 38.24
N SER A 188 19.31 1.94 37.65
CA SER A 188 19.37 0.51 37.97
C SER A 188 20.63 -0.03 37.30
N LEU A 189 21.76 0.05 37.99
CA LEU A 189 22.90 -0.80 37.66
C LEU A 189 22.41 -2.26 37.66
N TRP A 190 22.83 -3.06 36.68
CA TRP A 190 23.56 -4.33 36.80
C TRP A 190 23.96 -4.77 35.36
N PRO A 191 25.24 -5.10 35.11
CA PRO A 191 25.71 -5.42 33.77
C PRO A 191 25.64 -6.94 33.48
N SER A 192 25.21 -7.31 32.28
CA SER A 192 25.76 -8.50 31.63
C SER A 192 25.58 -8.40 30.12
N GLU A 193 26.72 -8.26 29.44
CA GLU A 193 26.88 -8.35 28.00
C GLU A 193 26.36 -9.71 27.49
N ALA A 194 25.57 -9.68 26.42
CA ALA A 194 25.35 -10.80 25.51
C ALA A 194 25.23 -10.24 24.08
N PRO A 195 25.75 -10.95 23.07
CA PRO A 195 26.16 -10.37 21.81
C PRO A 195 24.99 -9.97 20.94
N ALA A 196 25.24 -9.04 20.02
CA ALA A 196 24.35 -8.68 18.93
C ALA A 196 23.98 -9.94 18.12
N GLU A 197 22.82 -10.51 18.40
CA GLU A 197 22.20 -11.49 17.52
C GLU A 197 21.49 -10.72 16.41
N GLU A 198 22.10 -10.84 15.22
CA GLU A 198 21.51 -10.49 13.94
C GLU A 198 20.08 -11.04 13.86
N LEU A 199 19.20 -10.25 13.26
CA LEU A 199 17.80 -10.59 12.99
C LEU A 199 17.72 -11.91 12.20
N SER A 200 17.66 -13.04 12.90
CA SER A 200 17.24 -14.31 12.34
C SER A 200 15.73 -14.30 12.25
N THR A 201 15.26 -14.20 11.00
CA THR A 201 13.90 -14.53 10.59
C THR A 201 13.70 -16.03 10.83
N GLU A 202 13.46 -16.44 12.08
CA GLU A 202 13.05 -17.80 12.40
C GLU A 202 11.53 -17.91 12.26
N GLU A 203 11.15 -18.74 11.31
CA GLU A 203 9.81 -19.02 10.81
C GLU A 203 8.91 -19.60 11.92
N CYS A 204 7.81 -18.91 12.22
CA CYS A 204 6.67 -19.49 12.93
C CYS A 204 5.33 -18.97 12.37
N SER A 205 5.18 -18.97 11.05
CA SER A 205 3.91 -18.62 10.39
C SER A 205 3.07 -19.89 10.20
N ILE A 206 2.27 -20.27 11.21
CA ILE A 206 1.26 -21.35 11.10
C ILE A 206 -0.10 -20.82 10.61
N LEU A 207 -0.17 -19.56 10.15
CA LEU A 207 -1.35 -19.00 9.51
C LEU A 207 -1.03 -18.61 8.08
N GLY A 208 -1.93 -18.93 7.15
CA GLY A 208 -1.95 -18.38 5.79
C GLY A 208 -2.26 -16.87 5.74
N THR A 209 -1.98 -16.14 6.82
CA THR A 209 -2.10 -14.69 6.94
C THR A 209 -0.90 -14.23 7.75
N ASP A 210 0.18 -13.91 7.05
CA ASP A 210 1.39 -13.40 7.66
C ASP A 210 1.09 -12.03 8.29
N ILE A 211 1.23 -11.90 9.61
CA ILE A 211 1.01 -10.62 10.30
C ILE A 211 2.29 -9.81 10.19
N GLU A 212 2.24 -8.74 9.41
CA GLU A 212 3.42 -7.91 9.18
C GLU A 212 3.71 -7.02 10.39
N LEU A 213 4.96 -7.04 10.86
CA LEU A 213 5.42 -6.16 11.93
C LEU A 213 6.27 -5.01 11.37
N GLN A 214 5.89 -3.78 11.71
CA GLN A 214 6.66 -2.58 11.40
C GLN A 214 6.91 -1.77 12.68
N VAL A 215 8.12 -1.24 12.86
CA VAL A 215 8.46 -0.34 13.96
C VAL A 215 8.64 1.07 13.40
N ILE A 216 8.05 2.06 14.05
CA ILE A 216 8.17 3.48 13.69
C ILE A 216 8.54 4.33 14.91
N GLU A 217 9.22 5.44 14.68
CA GLU A 217 9.59 6.36 15.75
C GLU A 217 8.38 7.17 16.26
N ASN A 218 8.39 7.49 17.56
CA ASN A 218 7.36 8.33 18.18
C ASN A 218 7.60 9.83 17.92
N ASP A 219 7.52 10.20 16.65
CA ASP A 219 7.51 11.58 16.20
C ASP A 219 6.45 11.77 15.11
N THR A 220 5.94 13.00 14.98
CA THR A 220 4.88 13.31 14.02
C THR A 220 5.29 12.98 12.58
N VAL A 221 6.56 13.17 12.20
CA VAL A 221 7.03 13.01 10.81
C VAL A 221 7.08 11.54 10.43
N SER A 222 7.58 10.66 11.30
CA SER A 222 7.62 9.21 11.06
C SER A 222 6.22 8.62 10.96
N ILE A 223 5.31 8.98 11.89
CA ILE A 223 3.92 8.53 11.88
C ILE A 223 3.18 9.06 10.64
N GLU A 224 3.41 10.33 10.27
CA GLU A 224 2.83 10.92 9.06
C GLU A 224 3.36 10.23 7.80
N SER A 225 4.65 9.91 7.74
CA SER A 225 5.26 9.20 6.62
C SER A 225 4.68 7.79 6.47
N PHE A 226 4.42 7.11 7.59
CA PHE A 226 3.71 5.83 7.61
C PHE A 226 2.32 5.94 6.96
N PHE A 227 1.47 6.89 7.39
CA PHE A 227 0.14 7.06 6.79
C PHE A 227 0.19 7.54 5.33
N LYS A 228 1.16 8.39 4.98
CA LYS A 228 1.35 8.83 3.58
C LYS A 228 1.71 7.69 2.63
N ALA A 229 2.32 6.61 3.13
CA ALA A 229 2.53 5.41 2.32
C ALA A 229 1.19 4.80 1.83
N TRP A 230 0.08 5.01 2.54
CA TRP A 230 -1.26 4.59 2.08
C TRP A 230 -1.75 5.38 0.86
N LEU A 231 -1.18 6.56 0.57
CA LEU A 231 -1.53 7.31 -0.64
C LEU A 231 -0.81 6.79 -1.88
N GLN A 232 0.27 6.02 -1.68
CA GLN A 232 1.03 5.41 -2.77
C GLN A 232 0.31 4.17 -3.28
N ASP A 233 0.24 4.02 -4.59
CA ASP A 233 -0.36 2.85 -5.21
C ASP A 233 0.50 1.61 -5.01
N SER A 234 -0.14 0.56 -4.50
CA SER A 234 0.44 -0.75 -4.24
C SER A 234 -0.57 -1.87 -4.53
N GLY A 235 -1.55 -1.63 -5.41
CA GLY A 235 -2.42 -2.70 -5.89
C GLY A 235 -1.61 -3.87 -6.43
N THR A 236 -1.72 -5.04 -5.83
CA THR A 236 -1.11 -6.30 -6.33
C THR A 236 -2.18 -7.27 -6.79
N ASP A 237 -3.46 -6.90 -6.77
CA ASP A 237 -4.57 -7.80 -7.10
C ASP A 237 -4.57 -8.22 -8.58
N GLN A 238 -3.93 -7.43 -9.45
CA GLN A 238 -3.68 -7.76 -10.84
C GLN A 238 -2.31 -7.27 -11.29
N GLU A 239 -1.74 -7.99 -12.26
CA GLU A 239 -0.52 -7.59 -12.95
C GLU A 239 -0.74 -6.25 -13.69
N HIS A 240 0.06 -5.23 -13.37
CA HIS A 240 -0.06 -3.94 -14.03
C HIS A 240 0.60 -3.92 -15.43
N LEU A 241 1.72 -4.64 -15.56
CA LEU A 241 2.65 -4.50 -16.67
C LEU A 241 3.24 -5.85 -17.10
N HIS A 242 3.33 -6.08 -18.41
CA HIS A 242 4.03 -7.21 -19.01
C HIS A 242 5.20 -6.68 -19.85
N LEU A 243 6.44 -6.96 -19.44
CA LEU A 243 7.64 -6.64 -20.20
C LEU A 243 7.97 -7.81 -21.14
N LEU A 244 7.90 -7.56 -22.44
CA LEU A 244 8.21 -8.54 -23.48
C LEU A 244 9.67 -8.34 -23.94
N LEU A 245 10.53 -9.27 -23.55
CA LEU A 245 11.93 -9.32 -23.96
C LEU A 245 12.05 -10.01 -25.33
N PRO A 246 12.89 -9.51 -26.24
CA PRO A 246 13.12 -10.15 -27.53
C PRO A 246 13.79 -11.51 -27.35
N SER A 247 13.20 -12.56 -27.93
CA SER A 247 13.63 -13.96 -27.80
C SER A 247 15.02 -14.29 -28.35
N ARG A 248 15.80 -13.31 -28.82
CA ARG A 248 17.04 -13.51 -29.59
C ARG A 248 18.35 -13.30 -28.82
N CYS A 249 18.31 -13.00 -27.52
CA CYS A 249 19.53 -12.63 -26.79
C CYS A 249 20.22 -13.73 -25.97
N PHE A 250 19.66 -14.94 -25.77
CA PHE A 250 20.23 -15.87 -24.78
C PHE A 250 20.39 -17.35 -25.17
N SER A 251 20.10 -17.77 -26.40
CA SER A 251 20.50 -19.10 -26.86
C SER A 251 20.68 -19.18 -28.38
N SER A 252 21.93 -19.37 -28.80
CA SER A 252 22.18 -20.07 -30.05
C SER A 252 21.76 -21.53 -29.81
N PHE A 253 21.04 -22.14 -30.74
CA PHE A 253 20.47 -23.50 -30.70
C PHE A 253 19.09 -23.65 -30.02
N SER A 254 18.01 -23.32 -30.76
CA SER A 254 17.03 -24.32 -31.20
C SER A 254 15.86 -23.66 -31.96
N SER A 255 15.42 -24.34 -33.01
CA SER A 255 14.30 -23.97 -33.86
C SER A 255 12.98 -24.44 -33.24
N ALA A 256 12.26 -23.53 -32.60
CA ALA A 256 10.81 -23.53 -32.47
C ALA A 256 10.39 -22.08 -32.19
N ARG A 257 9.15 -21.68 -32.53
CA ARG A 257 8.63 -20.34 -32.24
C ARG A 257 8.67 -20.08 -30.72
N SER A 258 9.80 -19.60 -30.21
CA SER A 258 9.96 -19.25 -28.80
C SER A 258 9.11 -18.03 -28.51
N GLU A 259 8.07 -18.21 -27.71
CA GLU A 259 7.33 -17.09 -27.16
C GLU A 259 8.32 -16.10 -26.53
N PRO A 260 8.12 -14.78 -26.75
CA PRO A 260 8.98 -13.77 -26.14
C PRO A 260 8.92 -13.93 -24.62
N MET A 261 10.08 -13.94 -23.98
CA MET A 261 10.17 -14.01 -22.52
C MET A 261 9.41 -12.82 -21.92
N CYS A 262 8.35 -13.12 -21.16
CA CYS A 262 7.48 -12.13 -20.55
C CYS A 262 7.81 -12.03 -19.06
N LEU A 263 8.13 -10.83 -18.59
CA LEU A 263 8.18 -10.52 -17.15
C LEU A 263 6.88 -9.84 -16.75
N LYS A 264 6.27 -10.33 -15.69
CA LYS A 264 5.06 -9.77 -15.10
C LYS A 264 5.46 -8.84 -13.97
N CYS A 265 4.97 -7.61 -14.02
CA CYS A 265 5.44 -6.54 -13.17
C CYS A 265 4.29 -5.69 -12.64
N ASP A 266 4.51 -5.13 -11.46
CA ASP A 266 3.64 -4.13 -10.86
C ASP A 266 4.30 -2.75 -10.99
N LEU A 267 3.47 -1.73 -11.21
CA LEU A 267 3.87 -0.33 -11.18
C LEU A 267 3.62 0.26 -9.80
N GLN A 268 4.62 0.96 -9.27
CA GLN A 268 4.50 1.75 -8.06
C GLN A 268 4.83 3.21 -8.36
N GLU A 269 3.99 4.13 -7.90
CA GLU A 269 4.31 5.57 -7.95
C GLU A 269 5.51 5.87 -7.06
N ARG A 270 6.52 6.58 -7.59
CA ARG A 270 7.63 7.06 -6.76
C ARG A 270 7.26 8.31 -5.97
N LEU A 271 6.40 9.15 -6.55
CA LEU A 271 5.95 10.42 -6.00
C LEU A 271 4.46 10.59 -6.31
N LEU A 272 3.73 11.20 -5.38
CA LEU A 272 2.36 11.65 -5.66
C LEU A 272 2.41 12.67 -6.80
N ASN A 273 1.52 12.50 -7.78
CA ASN A 273 1.41 13.43 -8.90
C ASN A 273 1.06 14.85 -8.37
N PRO A 274 1.94 15.86 -8.55
CA PRO A 274 1.69 17.20 -8.04
C PRO A 274 0.43 17.84 -8.61
N ALA A 275 0.00 17.45 -9.82
CA ALA A 275 -1.24 17.94 -10.42
C ALA A 275 -2.50 17.53 -9.64
N LEU A 276 -2.39 16.57 -8.71
CA LEU A 276 -3.50 16.18 -7.82
C LEU A 276 -3.58 17.05 -6.56
N LEU A 277 -2.62 17.93 -6.32
CA LEU A 277 -2.61 18.80 -5.15
C LEU A 277 -3.52 20.01 -5.38
N PRO A 278 -4.37 20.35 -4.40
CA PRO A 278 -5.27 21.49 -4.50
C PRO A 278 -4.49 22.81 -4.63
N GLY A 279 -4.93 23.68 -5.53
CA GLY A 279 -4.32 25.01 -5.71
C GLY A 279 -3.09 25.05 -6.62
N THR A 280 -2.79 23.96 -7.33
CA THR A 280 -1.85 24.01 -8.44
C THR A 280 -2.47 24.90 -9.52
N ALA A 281 -1.97 26.14 -9.64
CA ALA A 281 -2.42 27.10 -10.63
C ALA A 281 -2.49 26.43 -12.01
N GLU A 282 -3.53 26.77 -12.79
CA GLU A 282 -3.69 26.31 -14.17
C GLU A 282 -2.32 26.26 -14.85
N SER A 283 -1.83 25.04 -15.11
CA SER A 283 -0.70 24.90 -16.01
C SER A 283 -1.11 25.61 -17.30
N PRO A 284 -0.29 26.54 -17.83
CA PRO A 284 -0.69 27.34 -18.97
C PRO A 284 -1.00 26.41 -20.14
N GLY A 285 -2.29 26.31 -20.48
CA GLY A 285 -2.79 25.83 -21.77
C GLY A 285 -2.11 24.61 -22.37
N GLY A 286 -1.94 23.55 -21.60
CA GLY A 286 -1.52 22.25 -22.13
C GLY A 286 -2.32 21.15 -21.47
N ASP A 287 -3.06 20.39 -22.27
CA ASP A 287 -3.57 19.06 -21.93
C ASP A 287 -2.38 18.16 -21.50
N PHE A 288 -1.86 18.34 -20.30
CA PHE A 288 -0.95 17.41 -19.63
C PHE A 288 -1.74 16.48 -18.71
N SER A 289 -3.03 16.27 -19.00
CA SER A 289 -3.61 14.98 -18.69
C SER A 289 -2.77 13.98 -19.48
N TYR A 290 -2.05 13.11 -18.78
CA TYR A 290 -1.52 11.90 -19.41
C TYR A 290 -2.75 11.10 -19.87
N GLN A 291 -3.31 11.46 -21.03
CA GLN A 291 -4.35 10.72 -21.72
C GLN A 291 -3.68 9.44 -22.21
N MET A 292 -3.47 8.51 -21.29
CA MET A 292 -3.61 7.12 -21.64
C MET A 292 -5.01 7.01 -22.25
N ALA A 293 -5.07 6.63 -23.52
CA ALA A 293 -6.32 6.42 -24.22
C ALA A 293 -7.27 5.63 -23.31
N PRO A 294 -8.59 5.91 -23.31
CA PRO A 294 -9.55 5.17 -22.53
C PRO A 294 -9.50 3.71 -22.99
N GLN A 295 -8.78 2.89 -22.24
CA GLN A 295 -8.73 1.46 -22.47
C GLN A 295 -9.50 0.80 -21.33
N SER A 296 -10.28 -0.19 -21.73
CA SER A 296 -11.16 -0.98 -20.86
C SER A 296 -10.45 -1.35 -19.56
N ALA A 297 -11.22 -1.42 -18.48
CA ALA A 297 -10.83 -1.71 -17.09
C ALA A 297 -10.07 -3.06 -16.87
N ALA A 298 -9.60 -3.71 -17.93
CA ALA A 298 -8.96 -5.03 -17.94
C ALA A 298 -7.67 -5.12 -18.78
N SER A 299 -7.18 -4.04 -19.40
CA SER A 299 -6.00 -4.12 -20.28
C SER A 299 -4.69 -3.86 -19.52
N ARG A 300 -4.01 -4.95 -19.15
CA ARG A 300 -2.60 -4.97 -18.69
C ARG A 300 -1.70 -4.26 -19.72
N TYR A 301 -0.76 -3.42 -19.27
CA TYR A 301 0.14 -2.73 -20.19
C TYR A 301 1.20 -3.70 -20.73
N ARG A 302 1.26 -3.89 -22.06
CA ARG A 302 2.28 -4.71 -22.71
C ARG A 302 3.38 -3.84 -23.29
N LEU A 303 4.56 -3.88 -22.70
CA LEU A 303 5.74 -3.14 -23.13
C LEU A 303 6.73 -4.06 -23.82
N ARG A 304 7.00 -3.81 -25.10
CA ARG A 304 8.04 -4.54 -25.82
C ARG A 304 9.37 -3.80 -25.70
N VAL A 305 10.40 -4.50 -25.24
CA VAL A 305 11.77 -3.98 -25.25
C VAL A 305 12.22 -3.81 -26.71
N ILE A 306 12.59 -2.58 -27.06
CA ILE A 306 13.09 -2.24 -28.39
C ILE A 306 14.61 -2.34 -28.40
N LYS A 307 15.25 -1.75 -27.38
CA LYS A 307 16.71 -1.55 -27.36
C LYS A 307 17.22 -1.36 -25.93
N ALA A 308 18.43 -1.85 -25.68
CA ALA A 308 19.24 -1.47 -24.52
C ALA A 308 20.15 -0.28 -24.90
N LEU A 309 20.18 0.73 -24.05
CA LEU A 309 20.95 1.97 -24.21
C LEU A 309 21.91 2.10 -23.03
N GLU A 310 23.08 2.68 -23.23
CA GLU A 310 23.93 3.07 -22.09
C GLU A 310 23.24 4.17 -21.28
N SER A 311 23.31 4.07 -19.96
CA SER A 311 22.68 5.03 -19.04
C SER A 311 23.25 6.44 -19.20
N SER A 312 24.55 6.57 -19.51
CA SER A 312 25.24 7.84 -19.82
C SER A 312 24.68 8.55 -21.05
N GLY A 313 24.06 7.81 -21.99
CA GLY A 313 23.48 8.34 -23.22
C GLY A 313 22.03 8.82 -23.07
N VAL A 314 21.41 8.64 -21.90
CA VAL A 314 20.04 9.07 -21.64
C VAL A 314 20.08 10.42 -20.92
N CYS A 315 19.65 11.47 -21.61
CA CYS A 315 19.57 12.80 -20.99
C CYS A 315 18.27 12.94 -20.19
N GLU A 316 18.37 13.19 -18.89
CA GLU A 316 17.21 13.34 -17.99
C GLU A 316 16.33 14.53 -18.37
N SER A 317 16.89 15.57 -19.03
CA SER A 317 16.13 16.75 -19.45
C SER A 317 15.14 16.48 -20.60
N VAL A 318 15.27 15.32 -21.29
CA VAL A 318 14.34 14.90 -22.35
C VAL A 318 13.43 13.75 -21.90
N THR A 319 13.55 13.29 -20.65
CA THR A 319 12.60 12.34 -20.06
C THR A 319 11.45 13.12 -19.43
N TYR A 320 10.25 12.94 -19.98
CA TYR A 320 9.02 13.56 -19.49
C TYR A 320 8.08 12.47 -18.97
N GLY A 321 7.34 12.78 -17.91
CA GLY A 321 6.40 11.83 -17.30
C GLY A 321 6.50 11.76 -15.78
N LEU A 322 5.52 11.11 -15.17
CA LEU A 322 5.60 10.74 -13.76
C LEU A 322 6.57 9.56 -13.60
N PRO A 323 7.49 9.61 -12.62
CA PRO A 323 8.40 8.51 -12.36
C PRO A 323 7.67 7.35 -11.67
N PHE A 324 7.72 6.18 -12.29
CA PHE A 324 7.24 4.91 -11.72
C PHE A 324 8.39 3.96 -11.45
N ILE A 325 8.26 3.18 -10.38
CA ILE A 325 9.13 2.06 -10.07
C ILE A 325 8.45 0.80 -10.60
N ILE A 326 9.17 0.02 -11.40
CA ILE A 326 8.73 -1.29 -11.87
C ILE A 326 9.25 -2.32 -10.88
N ARG A 327 8.37 -3.18 -10.37
CA ARG A 327 8.70 -4.29 -9.47
C ARG A 327 8.24 -5.62 -10.08
N PRO A 328 8.85 -6.78 -9.72
CA PRO A 328 8.24 -8.07 -10.07
C PRO A 328 6.84 -8.13 -9.45
N THR A 329 5.88 -8.72 -10.16
CA THR A 329 4.51 -8.78 -9.65
C THR A 329 4.42 -9.64 -8.39
N SER A 330 3.58 -9.21 -7.45
CA SER A 330 3.19 -9.99 -6.26
C SER A 330 1.72 -10.43 -6.34
N CYS A 331 1.22 -10.62 -7.56
CA CYS A 331 -0.16 -11.02 -7.80
C CYS A 331 -0.46 -12.41 -7.24
N TRP A 332 -1.36 -12.46 -6.26
CA TRP A 332 -1.78 -13.69 -5.58
C TRP A 332 -2.51 -14.68 -6.50
N GLN A 333 -2.98 -14.24 -7.68
CA GLN A 333 -3.65 -15.10 -8.66
C GLN A 333 -2.69 -16.00 -9.43
N LEU A 334 -1.38 -15.78 -9.28
CA LEU A 334 -0.35 -16.59 -9.92
C LEU A 334 0.11 -17.71 -8.99
N ASP A 335 0.49 -18.83 -9.59
CA ASP A 335 1.05 -19.95 -8.84
C ASP A 335 2.40 -19.56 -8.25
N TRP A 336 2.73 -20.08 -7.06
CA TRP A 336 3.98 -19.78 -6.35
C TRP A 336 5.23 -20.02 -7.21
N ASP A 337 5.28 -21.14 -7.94
CA ASP A 337 6.39 -21.46 -8.85
C ASP A 337 6.54 -20.40 -9.97
N GLU A 338 5.42 -19.87 -10.46
CA GLU A 338 5.42 -18.82 -11.47
C GLU A 338 5.91 -17.49 -10.90
N LEU A 339 5.44 -17.11 -9.70
CA LEU A 339 5.88 -15.91 -8.99
C LEU A 339 7.39 -15.95 -8.72
N GLU A 340 7.89 -17.05 -8.16
CA GLU A 340 9.30 -17.22 -7.85
C GLU A 340 10.16 -17.15 -9.11
N THR A 341 9.77 -17.90 -10.16
CA THR A 341 10.47 -17.88 -11.44
C THR A 341 10.48 -16.48 -12.06
N ASN A 342 9.35 -15.76 -12.01
CA ASN A 342 9.24 -14.40 -12.53
C ASN A 342 10.12 -13.42 -11.74
N GLN A 343 10.14 -13.55 -10.41
CA GLN A 343 10.98 -12.74 -9.51
C GLN A 343 12.47 -12.96 -9.80
N GLN A 344 12.92 -14.22 -9.85
CA GLN A 344 14.31 -14.56 -10.18
C GLN A 344 14.73 -13.99 -11.54
N ARG A 345 13.88 -14.13 -12.56
CA ARG A 345 14.13 -13.58 -13.91
C ARG A 345 14.19 -12.05 -13.91
N PHE A 346 13.32 -11.39 -13.18
CA PHE A 346 13.32 -9.93 -13.04
C PHE A 346 14.60 -9.44 -12.36
N HIS A 347 15.01 -10.07 -11.25
CA HIS A 347 16.26 -9.72 -10.58
C HIS A 347 17.50 -9.97 -11.45
N ALA A 348 17.53 -11.08 -12.20
CA ALA A 348 18.61 -11.36 -13.15
C ALA A 348 18.71 -10.28 -14.24
N LEU A 349 17.57 -9.81 -14.77
CA LEU A 349 17.53 -8.69 -15.72
C LEU A 349 18.08 -7.40 -15.10
N CYS A 350 17.58 -7.01 -13.92
CA CYS A 350 18.03 -5.81 -13.22
C CYS A 350 19.53 -5.85 -12.92
N HIS A 351 20.03 -6.96 -12.41
CA HIS A 351 21.46 -7.16 -12.15
C HIS A 351 22.29 -7.07 -13.44
N SER A 352 21.81 -7.65 -14.55
CA SER A 352 22.48 -7.54 -15.86
C SER A 352 22.50 -6.10 -16.38
N LEU A 353 21.43 -5.33 -16.19
CA LEU A 353 21.38 -3.93 -16.61
C LEU A 353 22.31 -3.05 -15.77
N GLN A 354 22.29 -3.23 -14.45
CA GLN A 354 23.16 -2.50 -13.52
C GLN A 354 24.64 -2.78 -13.79
N ARG A 355 25.03 -4.06 -13.90
CA ARG A 355 26.42 -4.45 -14.16
C ARG A 355 27.00 -3.84 -15.44
N ASN A 356 26.16 -3.66 -16.44
CA ASN A 356 26.56 -3.12 -17.74
C ASN A 356 26.22 -1.62 -17.93
N ASN A 357 25.71 -0.95 -16.89
CA ASN A 357 25.23 0.45 -16.96
C ASN A 357 24.24 0.69 -18.12
N LEU A 358 23.27 -0.22 -18.29
CA LEU A 358 22.28 -0.17 -19.36
C LEU A 358 20.89 0.25 -18.86
N CYS A 359 20.14 0.89 -19.74
CA CYS A 359 18.74 1.23 -19.59
C CYS A 359 17.94 0.61 -20.74
N LEU A 360 16.69 0.25 -20.50
CA LEU A 360 15.84 -0.35 -21.53
C LEU A 360 14.86 0.69 -22.09
N ARG A 361 14.76 0.74 -23.41
CA ARG A 361 13.74 1.52 -24.11
C ARG A 361 12.61 0.60 -24.55
N TYR A 362 11.39 0.98 -24.21
CA TYR A 362 10.19 0.19 -24.44
C TYR A 362 9.24 0.85 -25.45
N ARG A 363 8.45 0.01 -26.11
CA ARG A 363 7.29 0.40 -26.90
C ARG A 363 6.05 -0.19 -26.26
N ALA A 364 5.15 0.65 -25.78
CA ALA A 364 3.76 0.27 -25.60
C ALA A 364 3.08 0.23 -26.97
N THR A 365 2.02 -0.54 -27.12
CA THR A 365 1.26 -0.69 -28.37
C THR A 365 0.82 0.66 -28.99
N THR A 366 0.77 1.73 -28.18
CA THR A 366 0.36 3.08 -28.61
C THR A 366 1.31 4.22 -28.16
N VAL A 367 2.33 3.98 -27.31
CA VAL A 367 3.22 5.04 -26.74
C VAL A 367 4.66 4.52 -26.58
N THR A 368 5.67 5.35 -26.79
CA THR A 368 7.08 5.01 -26.47
C THR A 368 7.37 5.41 -25.02
N LEU A 369 7.79 4.45 -24.19
CA LEU A 369 8.19 4.71 -22.80
C LEU A 369 9.69 4.41 -22.66
N ILE A 370 10.43 5.33 -22.07
CA ILE A 370 11.81 5.10 -21.65
C ILE A 370 11.75 4.83 -20.15
N THR A 371 12.18 3.67 -19.70
CA THR A 371 12.24 3.37 -18.27
C THR A 371 13.67 3.02 -17.89
N THR A 372 14.21 3.73 -16.93
CA THR A 372 15.42 3.33 -16.23
C THR A 372 15.01 2.27 -15.21
N LEU A 373 15.47 1.03 -15.39
CA LEU A 373 15.27 -0.03 -14.39
C LEU A 373 16.36 0.11 -13.33
N GLY A 374 15.98 0.63 -12.16
CA GLY A 374 16.78 0.58 -10.94
C GLY A 374 17.64 1.82 -10.64
N ARG A 375 17.24 2.57 -9.62
CA ARG A 375 18.02 2.75 -8.39
C ARG A 375 17.13 2.40 -7.21
#